data_AF-A0A5C4SB89-F1
#
_entry.id   AF-A0A5C4SB89-F1
#
_cell.length_a   1.000
_cell.length_b   1.000
_cell.length_c   1.000
_cell.angle_alpha   90.00
_cell.angle_beta   90.00
_cell.angle_gamma   90.00
#
_symmetry.space_group_name_H-M   'P 1'
#
loop_
_entity.id
_entity.type
_entity.pdbx_description
1 polymer ?
#
loop_
_entity_poly.entity_id
_entity_poly.type
_entity_poly.pdbx_seq_one_letter_code
_entity_poly.pdbx_strand_id
1 'polypeptide(L)'
;MKKLLQIIILVFIISCDSKKSSSDLADKEFEICIESKYSERIENGPAGGNLTDKKNIHKLLELALVKEGYLTDITKNGYLKLFDKIKNKDIDSDFFDKLKLQLGFDPFLLLPFIGQAQLKCYDQIVLREKIVDKTSWQYKVMESLWEIEKSGDLNFNDGNLANALNSIPEKKFEKMMYRKLFLDVIYFHHNYKK
;
A
#
# COMPACT_ATOMS: atom_id res chain seq x y z
N MET A 1 66.72 8.43 26.51
CA MET A 1 65.96 7.39 27.23
C MET A 1 64.48 7.69 27.07
N LYS A 2 63.82 6.85 26.28
CA LYS A 2 62.74 5.97 26.76
C LYS A 2 61.45 6.75 27.06
N LYS A 3 60.47 6.56 26.16
CA LYS A 3 59.20 5.88 26.49
C LYS A 3 58.14 6.93 26.84
N LEU A 4 56.95 6.99 26.28
CA LEU A 4 56.12 6.04 25.53
C LEU A 4 55.18 6.97 24.73
N LEU A 5 55.05 6.82 23.41
CA LEU A 5 53.87 6.16 22.83
C LEU A 5 52.70 6.00 23.84
N GLN A 6 51.86 7.02 23.92
CA GLN A 6 50.42 6.83 24.11
C GLN A 6 49.81 7.47 22.87
N ILE A 7 49.80 6.76 21.74
CA ILE A 7 48.62 6.02 21.28
C ILE A 7 47.37 6.78 21.73
N ILE A 8 47.15 7.94 21.10
CA ILE A 8 45.80 8.39 20.83
C ILE A 8 45.23 7.26 19.97
N ILE A 9 44.56 6.33 20.64
CA ILE A 9 43.62 5.43 20.00
C ILE A 9 42.60 6.40 19.41
N LEU A 10 42.86 6.84 18.17
CA LEU A 10 41.80 7.08 17.22
C LEU A 10 41.02 5.78 17.25
N VAL A 11 40.03 5.74 18.14
CA VAL A 11 38.83 4.99 17.89
C VAL A 11 38.28 5.71 16.67
N PHE A 12 38.78 5.30 15.50
CA PHE A 12 38.02 5.26 14.28
C PHE A 12 36.80 4.42 14.64
N ILE A 13 35.84 5.07 15.30
CA ILE A 13 34.43 4.76 15.14
C ILE A 13 34.22 5.11 13.67
N ILE A 14 34.65 4.18 12.81
CA ILE A 14 33.94 3.92 11.57
C ILE A 14 32.55 3.61 12.13
N SER A 15 31.71 4.64 12.23
CA SER A 15 30.29 4.39 12.14
C SER A 15 30.21 3.66 10.81
N CYS A 16 30.07 2.34 10.90
CA CYS A 16 29.34 1.60 9.89
C CYS A 16 27.91 2.14 9.94
N ASP A 17 27.73 3.42 9.57
CA ASP A 17 26.56 3.84 8.85
C ASP A 17 26.64 3.03 7.56
N SER A 18 26.09 1.80 7.62
CA SER A 18 25.57 1.16 6.44
C SER A 18 24.69 2.24 5.81
N LYS A 19 25.19 2.92 4.77
CA LYS A 19 24.41 3.90 4.01
C LYS A 19 23.15 3.16 3.59
N LYS A 20 22.06 3.31 4.34
CA LYS A 20 20.76 2.83 3.91
C LYS A 20 20.53 3.53 2.59
N SER A 21 20.26 2.74 1.55
CA SER A 21 19.94 3.32 0.27
C SER A 21 18.74 4.25 0.45
N SER A 22 18.66 5.33 -0.31
CA SER A 22 17.48 6.21 -0.31
C SER A 22 16.18 5.40 -0.48
N SER A 23 16.22 4.31 -1.25
CA SER A 23 15.10 3.39 -1.40
C SER A 23 14.73 2.65 -0.11
N ASP A 24 15.67 2.21 0.72
CA ASP A 24 15.35 1.50 1.95
C ASP A 24 14.81 2.44 3.03
N LEU A 25 15.29 3.68 3.05
CA LEU A 25 14.71 4.72 3.88
C LEU A 25 13.28 5.05 3.44
N ALA A 26 13.06 5.22 2.12
CA ALA A 26 11.74 5.49 1.56
C ALA A 26 10.72 4.39 1.87
N ASP A 27 11.12 3.12 1.75
CA ASP A 27 10.28 1.99 2.16
C ASP A 27 9.83 2.11 3.62
N LYS A 28 10.77 2.40 4.52
CA LYS A 28 10.50 2.48 5.96
C LYS A 28 9.58 3.66 6.30
N GLU A 29 9.85 4.85 5.76
CA GLU A 29 9.02 6.03 6.01
C GLU A 29 7.62 5.87 5.41
N PHE A 30 7.52 5.22 4.24
CA PHE A 30 6.23 4.86 3.66
C PHE A 30 5.45 3.91 4.56
N GLU A 31 6.08 2.85 5.06
CA GLU A 31 5.47 1.88 5.98
C GLU A 31 4.91 2.56 7.23
N ILE A 32 5.74 3.38 7.90
CA ILE A 32 5.34 4.13 9.11
C ILE A 32 4.15 5.03 8.83
N CYS A 33 4.18 5.79 7.73
CA CYS A 33 3.09 6.67 7.35
C CYS A 33 1.79 5.89 7.12
N ILE A 34 1.87 4.77 6.38
CA ILE A 34 0.72 3.91 6.10
C ILE A 34 0.14 3.33 7.39
N GLU A 35 0.98 2.78 8.27
CA GLU A 35 0.53 2.21 9.54
C GLU A 35 -0.14 3.25 10.43
N SER A 36 0.41 4.46 10.51
CA SER A 36 -0.19 5.59 11.22
C SER A 36 -1.59 5.91 10.67
N LYS A 37 -1.74 6.03 9.34
CA LYS A 37 -3.02 6.35 8.69
C LYS A 37 -4.08 5.27 8.91
N TYR A 38 -3.72 4.00 8.88
CA TYR A 38 -4.70 2.95 9.15
C TYR A 38 -4.99 2.77 10.63
N SER A 39 -4.03 3.02 11.52
CA SER A 39 -4.26 2.99 12.97
C SER A 39 -5.31 4.03 13.38
N GLU A 40 -5.17 5.26 12.88
CA GLU A 40 -6.16 6.33 13.07
C GLU A 40 -7.57 5.92 12.59
N ARG A 41 -7.64 5.20 11.47
CA ARG A 41 -8.93 4.69 10.94
C ARG A 41 -9.50 3.55 11.75
N ILE A 42 -8.66 2.70 12.33
CA ILE A 42 -9.12 1.61 13.19
C ILE A 42 -9.68 2.19 14.50
N GLU A 43 -9.02 3.19 15.06
CA GLU A 43 -9.46 3.92 16.26
C GLU A 43 -10.79 4.63 16.05
N ASN A 44 -10.94 5.33 14.90
CA ASN A 44 -12.15 6.06 14.53
C ASN A 44 -13.12 5.21 13.66
N GLY A 45 -12.90 3.90 13.61
CA GLY A 45 -13.51 3.00 12.64
C GLY A 45 -14.96 2.63 12.94
N PRO A 46 -15.53 1.69 12.17
CA PRO A 46 -16.92 1.29 12.35
C PRO A 46 -17.13 0.65 13.73
N ALA A 47 -18.31 0.88 14.31
CA ALA A 47 -18.77 0.14 15.49
C ALA A 47 -19.01 -1.34 15.13
N GLY A 48 -18.90 -2.24 16.11
CA GLY A 48 -19.00 -3.69 15.89
C GLY A 48 -17.71 -4.32 15.33
N GLY A 49 -17.70 -5.63 15.10
CA GLY A 49 -16.53 -6.37 14.62
C GLY A 49 -15.40 -6.57 15.66
N ASN A 50 -14.59 -7.61 15.46
CA ASN A 50 -13.39 -7.84 16.28
C ASN A 50 -12.26 -6.89 15.85
N LEU A 51 -11.56 -6.30 16.82
CA LEU A 51 -10.38 -5.46 16.60
C LEU A 51 -9.29 -6.17 15.76
N THR A 52 -9.14 -7.48 15.92
CA THR A 52 -8.18 -8.27 15.13
C THR A 52 -8.53 -8.22 13.65
N ASP A 53 -9.81 -8.34 13.31
CA ASP A 53 -10.26 -8.32 11.92
C ASP A 53 -10.14 -6.92 11.32
N LYS A 54 -10.44 -5.88 12.11
CA LYS A 54 -10.23 -4.48 11.71
C LYS A 54 -8.77 -4.20 11.37
N LYS A 55 -7.83 -4.68 12.21
CA LYS A 55 -6.38 -4.53 11.98
C LYS A 55 -5.89 -5.28 10.74
N ASN A 56 -6.57 -6.37 10.37
CA ASN A 56 -6.18 -7.26 9.28
C ASN A 56 -7.07 -7.15 8.04
N ILE A 57 -7.89 -6.09 7.93
CA ILE A 57 -8.96 -6.01 6.92
C ILE A 57 -8.46 -6.20 5.47
N HIS A 58 -7.32 -5.61 5.10
CA HIS A 58 -6.70 -5.81 3.79
C HIS A 58 -6.33 -7.27 3.54
N LYS A 59 -5.75 -7.92 4.56
CA LYS A 59 -5.36 -9.33 4.44
C LYS A 59 -6.59 -10.22 4.31
N LEU A 60 -7.64 -9.93 5.06
CA LEU A 60 -8.89 -10.68 5.00
C LEU A 60 -9.58 -10.53 3.64
N LEU A 61 -9.64 -9.32 3.09
CA LEU A 61 -10.15 -9.08 1.73
C LEU A 61 -9.31 -9.81 0.67
N GLU A 62 -7.98 -9.71 0.73
CA GLU A 62 -7.07 -10.41 -0.20
C GLU A 62 -7.30 -11.93 -0.15
N LEU A 63 -7.39 -12.51 1.06
CA LEU A 63 -7.64 -13.94 1.22
C LEU A 63 -9.04 -14.35 0.74
N ALA A 64 -10.06 -13.52 0.96
CA ALA A 64 -11.41 -13.78 0.46
C ALA A 64 -11.44 -13.80 -1.08
N LEU A 65 -10.76 -12.85 -1.73
CA LEU A 65 -10.62 -12.80 -3.19
C LEU A 65 -9.91 -14.04 -3.74
N VAL A 66 -8.86 -14.53 -3.05
CA VAL A 66 -8.16 -15.77 -3.43
C VAL A 66 -9.06 -16.99 -3.24
N LYS A 67 -9.73 -17.09 -2.10
CA LYS A 67 -10.59 -18.23 -1.75
C LYS A 67 -11.72 -18.43 -2.75
N GLU A 68 -12.34 -17.34 -3.22
CA GLU A 68 -13.41 -17.37 -4.22
C GLU A 68 -12.88 -17.43 -5.67
N GLY A 69 -11.56 -17.52 -5.88
CA GLY A 69 -10.95 -17.67 -7.19
C GLY A 69 -10.94 -16.39 -8.05
N TYR A 70 -11.28 -15.23 -7.48
CA TYR A 70 -11.18 -13.94 -8.17
C TYR A 70 -9.72 -13.49 -8.31
N LEU A 71 -8.91 -13.68 -7.27
CA LEU A 71 -7.47 -13.45 -7.30
C LEU A 71 -6.73 -14.78 -7.44
N THR A 72 -6.13 -15.04 -8.60
CA THR A 72 -5.47 -16.32 -8.89
C THR A 72 -4.23 -16.57 -8.02
N ASP A 73 -3.50 -15.51 -7.72
CA ASP A 73 -2.23 -15.53 -7.01
C ASP A 73 -1.90 -14.11 -6.51
N ILE A 74 -1.15 -14.01 -5.41
CA ILE A 74 -0.74 -12.73 -4.82
C ILE A 74 0.53 -12.24 -5.52
N THR A 75 0.40 -11.95 -6.82
CA THR A 75 1.46 -11.40 -7.69
C THR A 75 0.92 -10.21 -8.46
N LYS A 76 1.80 -9.40 -9.08
CA LYS A 76 1.33 -8.29 -9.92
C LYS A 76 0.42 -8.77 -11.05
N ASN A 77 0.74 -9.91 -11.67
CA ASN A 77 -0.08 -10.48 -12.74
C ASN A 77 -1.45 -10.96 -12.23
N GLY A 78 -1.51 -11.54 -11.04
CA GLY A 78 -2.78 -11.91 -10.39
C GLY A 78 -3.67 -10.69 -10.16
N TYR A 79 -3.11 -9.58 -9.69
CA TYR A 79 -3.84 -8.33 -9.52
C TYR A 79 -4.29 -7.71 -10.85
N LEU A 80 -3.46 -7.74 -11.90
CA LEU A 80 -3.87 -7.28 -13.23
C LEU A 80 -5.08 -8.06 -13.76
N LYS A 81 -5.07 -9.40 -13.63
CA LYS A 81 -6.20 -10.24 -14.01
C LYS A 81 -7.45 -9.95 -13.17
N LEU A 82 -7.28 -9.64 -11.88
CA LEU A 82 -8.38 -9.22 -11.02
C LEU A 82 -8.98 -7.89 -11.48
N PHE A 83 -8.15 -6.93 -11.92
CA PHE A 83 -8.63 -5.66 -12.48
C PHE A 83 -9.50 -5.90 -13.73
N ASP A 84 -9.07 -6.81 -14.62
CA ASP A 84 -9.85 -7.19 -15.80
C ASP A 84 -11.19 -7.82 -15.42
N LYS A 85 -11.22 -8.71 -14.42
CA LYS A 85 -12.47 -9.28 -13.89
C LYS A 85 -13.41 -8.20 -13.36
N ILE A 86 -12.91 -7.22 -12.61
CA ILE A 86 -13.74 -6.12 -12.10
C ILE A 86 -14.30 -5.29 -13.25
N LYS A 87 -13.47 -4.95 -14.24
CA LYS A 87 -13.88 -4.22 -15.44
C LYS A 87 -15.00 -4.94 -16.19
N ASN A 88 -14.90 -6.26 -16.33
CA ASN A 88 -15.88 -7.08 -17.03
C ASN A 88 -17.10 -7.45 -16.17
N LYS A 89 -17.13 -7.04 -14.90
CA LYS A 89 -18.16 -7.42 -13.90
C LYS A 89 -18.22 -8.93 -13.65
N ASP A 90 -17.07 -9.60 -13.74
CA ASP A 90 -16.89 -11.04 -13.50
C ASP A 90 -16.64 -11.36 -12.00
N ILE A 91 -17.17 -10.54 -11.11
CA ILE A 91 -17.20 -10.79 -9.67
C ILE A 91 -18.67 -10.84 -9.25
N ASP A 92 -19.04 -11.86 -8.47
CA ASP A 92 -20.40 -11.99 -7.95
C ASP A 92 -20.82 -10.71 -7.24
N SER A 93 -22.02 -10.22 -7.58
CA SER A 93 -22.54 -8.94 -7.09
C SER A 93 -22.72 -8.91 -5.57
N ASP A 94 -22.82 -10.08 -4.94
CA ASP A 94 -22.99 -10.25 -3.49
C ASP A 94 -21.69 -10.57 -2.73
N PHE A 95 -20.55 -10.72 -3.43
CA PHE A 95 -19.28 -11.10 -2.81
C PHE A 95 -18.88 -10.17 -1.64
N PHE A 96 -18.92 -8.86 -1.87
CA PHE A 96 -18.54 -7.90 -0.83
C PHE A 96 -19.60 -7.78 0.28
N ASP A 97 -20.86 -8.03 -0.03
CA ASP A 97 -21.93 -8.04 0.99
C ASP A 97 -21.78 -9.28 1.90
N LYS A 98 -21.44 -10.44 1.33
CA LYS A 98 -21.06 -11.65 2.10
C LYS A 98 -19.85 -11.39 2.99
N LEU A 99 -18.83 -10.70 2.48
CA LEU A 99 -17.66 -10.33 3.26
C LEU A 99 -18.03 -9.43 4.46
N LYS A 100 -18.86 -8.40 4.25
CA LYS A 100 -19.38 -7.53 5.33
C LYS A 100 -20.08 -8.34 6.42
N LEU A 101 -20.97 -9.26 6.02
CA LEU A 101 -21.70 -10.12 6.96
C LEU A 101 -20.76 -11.03 7.76
N GLN A 102 -19.74 -11.60 7.11
CA GLN A 102 -18.74 -12.44 7.78
C GLN A 102 -17.91 -11.65 8.80
N LEU A 103 -17.55 -10.41 8.47
CA LEU A 103 -16.76 -9.54 9.34
C LEU A 103 -17.56 -8.97 10.52
N GLY A 104 -18.88 -8.85 10.38
CA GLY A 104 -19.75 -8.24 11.39
C GLY A 104 -19.61 -6.71 11.49
N PHE A 105 -19.08 -6.06 10.45
CA PHE A 105 -19.00 -4.61 10.28
C PHE A 105 -18.88 -4.25 8.79
N ASP A 106 -19.09 -2.99 8.42
CA ASP A 106 -18.80 -2.50 7.06
C ASP A 106 -17.35 -2.00 6.96
N PRO A 107 -16.49 -2.63 6.13
CA PRO A 107 -15.11 -2.20 5.90
C PRO A 107 -14.92 -0.82 5.28
N PHE A 108 -15.97 -0.15 4.79
CA PHE A 108 -15.86 1.11 4.04
C PHE A 108 -15.01 2.19 4.72
N LEU A 109 -15.11 2.35 6.04
CA LEU A 109 -14.30 3.34 6.78
C LEU A 109 -12.82 2.94 6.93
N LEU A 110 -12.52 1.65 6.84
CA LEU A 110 -11.17 1.09 6.95
C LEU A 110 -10.48 0.90 5.59
N LEU A 111 -11.24 0.87 4.50
CA LEU A 111 -10.78 0.74 3.11
C LEU A 111 -11.12 2.03 2.34
N PRO A 112 -10.36 3.13 2.58
CA PRO A 112 -10.76 4.45 2.14
C PRO A 112 -10.72 4.67 0.63
N PHE A 113 -11.45 5.71 0.24
CA PHE A 113 -11.40 6.28 -1.10
C PHE A 113 -9.97 6.66 -1.54
N ILE A 114 -9.70 6.42 -2.82
CA ILE A 114 -8.50 6.74 -3.62
C ILE A 114 -7.22 6.75 -2.80
N GLY A 115 -6.80 5.58 -2.32
CA GLY A 115 -5.46 5.40 -1.75
C GLY A 115 -4.98 6.58 -0.92
N GLN A 116 -5.88 7.28 -0.18
CA GLN A 116 -5.56 8.64 0.25
C GLN A 116 -4.49 8.59 1.33
N ALA A 117 -4.43 7.47 2.04
CA ALA A 117 -3.30 7.14 2.87
C ALA A 117 -2.02 7.03 2.01
N GLN A 118 -2.04 6.21 0.96
CA GLN A 118 -0.91 5.97 0.06
C GLN A 118 -0.44 7.22 -0.66
N LEU A 119 -1.32 8.00 -1.27
CA LEU A 119 -0.96 9.22 -1.96
C LEU A 119 -0.33 10.23 -0.99
N LYS A 120 -0.94 10.45 0.18
CA LYS A 120 -0.35 11.32 1.22
C LYS A 120 1.01 10.81 1.69
N CYS A 121 1.19 9.49 1.80
CA CYS A 121 2.46 8.89 2.20
C CYS A 121 3.50 8.94 1.09
N TYR A 122 3.12 8.83 -0.18
CA TYR A 122 4.01 9.06 -1.31
C TYR A 122 4.41 10.54 -1.41
N ASP A 123 3.46 11.47 -1.30
CA ASP A 123 3.73 12.91 -1.26
C ASP A 123 4.73 13.27 -0.16
N GLN A 124 4.61 12.65 1.02
CA GLN A 124 5.54 12.80 2.14
C GLN A 124 6.96 12.42 1.72
N ILE A 125 7.18 11.18 1.27
CA ILE A 125 8.54 10.70 0.97
C ILE A 125 9.14 11.33 -0.30
N VAL A 126 8.31 11.70 -1.27
CA VAL A 126 8.75 12.19 -2.59
C VAL A 126 8.90 13.71 -2.60
N LEU A 127 7.90 14.46 -2.14
CA LEU A 127 7.83 15.91 -2.35
C LEU A 127 8.29 16.69 -1.12
N ARG A 128 7.87 16.24 0.06
CA ARG A 128 8.14 16.95 1.32
C ARG A 128 9.53 16.63 1.83
N GLU A 129 9.84 15.36 1.97
CA GLU A 129 11.11 14.88 2.52
C GLU A 129 12.17 14.66 1.44
N LYS A 130 11.74 14.53 0.17
CA LYS A 130 12.62 14.36 -1.00
C LYS A 130 13.63 13.22 -0.81
N ILE A 131 13.17 12.13 -0.18
CA ILE A 131 13.99 10.93 0.07
C ILE A 131 14.37 10.27 -1.26
N VAL A 132 13.45 10.32 -2.23
CA VAL A 132 13.62 9.76 -3.57
C VAL A 132 13.36 10.83 -4.63
N ASP A 133 13.91 10.62 -5.82
CA ASP A 133 13.76 11.54 -6.95
C ASP A 133 12.74 11.04 -8.00
N LYS A 134 12.61 11.81 -9.09
CA LYS A 134 11.65 11.55 -10.18
C LYS A 134 11.92 10.26 -10.97
N THR A 135 13.12 9.70 -10.87
CA THR A 135 13.48 8.44 -11.54
C THR A 135 13.03 7.22 -10.73
N SER A 136 12.74 7.41 -9.45
CA SER A 136 12.31 6.35 -8.53
C SER A 136 10.97 5.75 -8.92
N TRP A 137 10.79 4.48 -8.58
CA TRP A 137 9.51 3.82 -8.82
C TRP A 137 8.40 4.38 -7.93
N GLN A 138 8.74 4.84 -6.71
CA GLN A 138 7.80 5.49 -5.79
C GLN A 138 7.21 6.75 -6.40
N TYR A 139 8.04 7.56 -7.08
CA TYR A 139 7.58 8.75 -7.80
C TYR A 139 6.59 8.37 -8.92
N LYS A 140 6.88 7.31 -9.70
CA LYS A 140 5.97 6.83 -10.77
C LYS A 140 4.63 6.32 -10.24
N VAL A 141 4.64 5.67 -9.07
CA VAL A 141 3.40 5.27 -8.38
C VAL A 141 2.61 6.51 -7.97
N MET A 142 3.26 7.49 -7.33
CA MET A 142 2.63 8.76 -6.94
C MET A 142 1.97 9.47 -8.13
N GLU A 143 2.69 9.63 -9.25
CA GLU A 143 2.13 10.25 -10.47
C GLU A 143 0.90 9.50 -10.99
N SER A 144 0.96 8.16 -11.01
CA SER A 144 -0.18 7.35 -11.44
C SER A 144 -1.39 7.53 -10.52
N LEU A 145 -1.17 7.68 -9.21
CA LEU A 145 -2.22 7.96 -8.24
C LEU A 145 -2.81 9.36 -8.36
N TRP A 146 -1.98 10.37 -8.63
CA TRP A 146 -2.46 11.73 -8.91
C TRP A 146 -3.34 11.79 -10.14
N GLU A 147 -3.01 11.07 -11.21
CA GLU A 147 -3.87 11.05 -12.41
C GLU A 147 -5.22 10.37 -12.12
N ILE A 148 -5.27 9.35 -11.26
CA ILE A 148 -6.53 8.76 -10.78
C ILE A 148 -7.33 9.78 -9.94
N GLU A 149 -6.68 10.47 -9.00
CA GLU A 149 -7.35 11.47 -8.16
C GLU A 149 -7.90 12.63 -9.00
N LYS A 150 -7.11 13.13 -9.95
CA LYS A 150 -7.44 14.26 -10.83
C LYS A 150 -8.57 13.93 -11.81
N SER A 151 -8.53 12.75 -12.42
CA SER A 151 -9.60 12.30 -13.33
C SER A 151 -10.90 12.00 -12.59
N GLY A 152 -10.81 11.68 -11.29
CA GLY A 152 -11.90 11.06 -10.55
C GLY A 152 -12.30 9.70 -11.11
N ASP A 153 -11.53 9.17 -12.08
CA ASP A 153 -11.89 7.97 -12.79
C ASP A 153 -11.29 6.74 -12.12
N LEU A 154 -12.15 6.04 -11.38
CA LEU A 154 -11.86 4.72 -10.81
C LEU A 154 -12.28 3.59 -11.74
N ASN A 155 -12.63 3.89 -12.99
CA ASN A 155 -12.72 2.90 -14.02
C ASN A 155 -11.33 2.26 -14.15
N PHE A 156 -11.27 0.95 -13.98
CA PHE A 156 -10.13 0.13 -14.36
C PHE A 156 -9.81 0.20 -15.89
N ASN A 157 -10.35 1.18 -16.61
CA ASN A 157 -10.23 1.40 -18.05
C ASN A 157 -9.04 2.28 -18.43
N ASP A 158 -8.61 3.20 -17.56
CA ASP A 158 -7.66 4.26 -17.95
C ASP A 158 -6.18 3.84 -17.77
N GLY A 159 -5.94 2.60 -17.37
CA GLY A 159 -4.59 2.03 -17.24
C GLY A 159 -3.77 2.59 -16.07
N ASN A 160 -4.14 3.73 -15.48
CA ASN A 160 -3.39 4.36 -14.39
C ASN A 160 -3.16 3.45 -13.18
N LEU A 161 -4.17 2.67 -12.78
CA LEU A 161 -4.00 1.70 -11.68
C LEU A 161 -3.04 0.56 -12.05
N ALA A 162 -3.08 0.10 -13.30
CA ALA A 162 -2.13 -0.89 -13.81
C ALA A 162 -0.72 -0.30 -13.93
N ASN A 163 -0.58 0.97 -14.30
CA ASN A 163 0.70 1.69 -14.34
C ASN A 163 1.30 1.85 -12.94
N ALA A 164 0.48 2.19 -11.94
CA ALA A 164 0.89 2.21 -10.54
C ALA A 164 1.41 0.83 -10.10
N LEU A 165 0.64 -0.24 -10.38
CA LEU A 165 1.01 -1.61 -10.06
C LEU A 165 2.32 -2.04 -10.73
N ASN A 166 2.46 -1.79 -12.03
CA ASN A 166 3.62 -2.19 -12.81
C ASN A 166 4.89 -1.43 -12.42
N SER A 167 4.75 -0.20 -11.91
CA SER A 167 5.87 0.58 -11.40
C SER A 167 6.52 -0.05 -10.17
N ILE A 168 5.76 -0.76 -9.33
CA ILE A 168 6.28 -1.37 -8.10
C ILE A 168 7.19 -2.56 -8.44
N PRO A 169 8.43 -2.63 -7.92
CA PRO A 169 9.30 -3.79 -8.10
C PRO A 169 8.68 -5.06 -7.51
N GLU A 170 8.87 -6.22 -8.15
CA GLU A 170 8.23 -7.49 -7.73
C GLU A 170 8.48 -7.82 -6.24
N LYS A 171 9.75 -7.76 -5.82
CA LYS A 171 10.13 -8.00 -4.41
C LYS A 171 9.51 -7.01 -3.43
N LYS A 172 9.21 -5.79 -3.87
CA LYS A 172 8.53 -4.80 -3.04
C LYS A 172 7.04 -5.14 -2.95
N PHE A 173 6.42 -5.52 -4.07
CA PHE A 173 5.00 -5.87 -4.14
C PHE A 173 4.60 -7.01 -3.18
N GLU A 174 5.53 -7.89 -2.80
CA GLU A 174 5.33 -8.92 -1.76
C GLU A 174 4.98 -8.35 -0.37
N LYS A 175 5.24 -7.06 -0.10
CA LYS A 175 4.86 -6.40 1.15
C LYS A 175 3.41 -5.91 1.11
N MET A 176 2.64 -6.25 2.15
CA MET A 176 1.22 -5.87 2.27
C MET A 176 1.01 -4.35 2.13
N MET A 177 1.91 -3.51 2.68
CA MET A 177 1.79 -2.05 2.64
C MET A 177 1.60 -1.48 1.22
N TYR A 178 2.21 -2.09 0.21
CA TYR A 178 2.05 -1.67 -1.19
C TYR A 178 0.81 -2.23 -1.85
N ARG A 179 0.27 -3.36 -1.35
CA ARG A 179 -0.95 -3.97 -1.88
C ARG A 179 -2.23 -3.37 -1.31
N LYS A 180 -2.16 -2.76 -0.12
CA LYS A 180 -3.29 -2.05 0.51
C LYS A 180 -3.96 -1.06 -0.45
N LEU A 181 -3.16 -0.35 -1.26
CA LEU A 181 -3.65 0.57 -2.29
C LEU A 181 -4.69 -0.08 -3.21
N PHE A 182 -4.31 -1.20 -3.82
CA PHE A 182 -5.13 -1.84 -4.84
C PHE A 182 -6.38 -2.45 -4.20
N LEU A 183 -6.25 -2.99 -2.99
CA LEU A 183 -7.36 -3.54 -2.22
C LEU A 183 -8.37 -2.45 -1.81
N ASP A 184 -7.91 -1.26 -1.43
CA ASP A 184 -8.77 -0.10 -1.16
C ASP A 184 -9.56 0.29 -2.42
N VAL A 185 -8.89 0.40 -3.57
CA VAL A 185 -9.54 0.76 -4.85
C VAL A 185 -10.55 -0.31 -5.28
N ILE A 186 -10.20 -1.59 -5.18
CA ILE A 186 -11.09 -2.71 -5.50
C ILE A 186 -12.37 -2.65 -4.67
N TYR A 187 -12.23 -2.49 -3.34
CA TYR A 187 -13.37 -2.44 -2.44
C TYR A 187 -14.24 -1.20 -2.69
N PHE A 188 -13.60 -0.04 -2.86
CA PHE A 188 -14.32 1.20 -3.09
C PHE A 188 -15.10 1.18 -4.42
N HIS A 189 -14.47 0.71 -5.50
CA HIS A 189 -15.10 0.63 -6.82
C HIS A 189 -16.42 -0.14 -6.80
N HIS A 190 -16.47 -1.26 -6.06
CA HIS A 190 -17.69 -2.04 -5.90
C HIS A 190 -18.79 -1.25 -5.15
N ASN A 191 -18.44 -0.59 -4.06
CA ASN A 191 -19.43 0.04 -3.17
C ASN A 191 -19.95 1.40 -3.68
N TYR A 192 -19.21 2.09 -4.55
CA TYR A 192 -19.62 3.40 -5.08
C TYR A 192 -20.38 3.32 -6.41
N LYS A 193 -20.31 2.19 -7.12
CA LYS A 193 -20.97 1.97 -8.42
C LYS A 193 -22.22 1.08 -8.38
N LYS A 194 -22.67 0.69 -7.19
CA LYS A 194 -24.01 0.18 -6.98
C LYS A 194 -25.01 1.34 -7.06
#